data_AF-A0A917CB60-F1
#
_entry.id   AF-A0A917CB60-F1
#
_cell.length_a   1.000
_cell.length_b   1.000
_cell.length_c   1.000
_cell.angle_alpha   90.00
_cell.angle_beta   90.00
_cell.angle_gamma   90.00
#
_symmetry.space_group_name_H-M   'P 1'
#
loop_
_entity.id
_entity.type
_entity.pdbx_description
1 polymer ?
#
loop_
_entity_poly.entity_id
_entity_poly.type
_entity_poly.pdbx_seq_one_letter_code
_entity_poly.pdbx_strand_id
1 'polypeptide(L)'
;MSFEPDNRQDNAPLPFTPDSDLVSALAPSPNHGERKSAIDMLVLHYTGMTSAEAAIALLRNPVAEVSCHYVVLEDGSIVQMVPEARRAWHAGVSSWEGRDDTNSRSIGIEIVNPGHDAGYPDFPERQLRSVAALCRDIVTRHHIRADRVLAHSDVAPGRKQDPGEKFPWEFLHHAGVGHHVHEAPKGGGRFFMMGDSGQPVAALQAMLALYGYGLPVTGVYDEATHDVVTAFQRHFRRSQVDGVADGSTILTLRNLIGARPEDGAEHDHPHDHDHDHDHDHDHDHPHGGCTHG
;
A
#
# COMPACT_ATOMS: atom_id res chain seq x y z
N MET A 1 55.96 -12.71 20.35
CA MET A 1 55.21 -12.44 19.11
C MET A 1 53.79 -12.15 19.54
N SER A 2 53.47 -10.87 19.65
CA SER A 2 52.18 -10.40 20.13
C SER A 2 51.20 -10.46 18.97
N PHE A 3 50.14 -11.26 19.11
CA PHE A 3 49.00 -11.23 18.19
C PHE A 3 48.15 -10.00 18.55
N GLU A 4 48.24 -8.95 17.74
CA GLU A 4 47.21 -7.91 17.74
C GLU A 4 46.01 -8.44 16.94
N PRO A 5 44.78 -8.31 17.46
CA PRO A 5 43.59 -8.63 16.69
C PRO A 5 43.41 -7.56 15.60
N ASP A 6 43.39 -8.00 14.36
CA ASP A 6 43.10 -7.18 13.18
C ASP A 6 41.64 -6.72 13.24
N ASN A 7 41.41 -5.56 13.87
CA ASN A 7 40.10 -4.91 13.94
C ASN A 7 39.83 -4.12 12.64
N ARG A 8 39.89 -4.82 11.50
CA ARG A 8 39.35 -4.31 10.25
C ARG A 8 37.83 -4.44 10.31
N GLN A 9 37.17 -3.38 10.74
CA GLN A 9 35.80 -3.12 10.32
C GLN A 9 35.79 -3.17 8.79
N ASP A 10 35.15 -4.20 8.23
CA ASP A 10 34.99 -4.42 6.79
C ASP A 10 34.27 -3.21 6.18
N ASN A 11 35.06 -2.26 5.69
CA ASN A 11 34.60 -1.05 5.02
C ASN A 11 34.40 -1.32 3.52
N ALA A 12 33.71 -2.42 3.21
CA ALA A 12 33.31 -2.72 1.84
C ALA A 12 32.27 -1.67 1.39
N PRO A 13 32.43 -1.04 0.21
CA PRO A 13 31.47 -0.07 -0.26
C PRO A 13 30.09 -0.71 -0.39
N LEU A 14 29.05 0.00 0.06
CA LEU A 14 27.68 -0.45 -0.09
C LEU A 14 27.37 -0.68 -1.58
N PRO A 15 26.57 -1.71 -1.92
CA PRO A 15 26.20 -2.02 -3.29
C PRO A 15 25.42 -0.88 -3.97
N PHE A 16 24.68 -0.10 -3.18
CA PHE A 16 24.05 1.17 -3.56
C PHE A 16 23.70 1.96 -2.29
N THR A 17 23.41 3.25 -2.42
CA THR A 17 22.90 4.08 -1.32
C THR A 17 21.42 3.76 -1.10
N PRO A 18 20.95 3.47 0.13
CA PRO A 18 19.53 3.27 0.39
C PRO A 18 18.67 4.46 -0.05
N ASP A 19 17.48 4.20 -0.61
CA ASP A 19 16.57 5.25 -1.07
C ASP A 19 15.75 5.87 0.08
N SER A 20 15.78 5.27 1.28
CA SER A 20 15.07 5.73 2.47
C SER A 20 15.96 5.59 3.71
N ASP A 21 15.91 6.58 4.60
CA ASP A 21 16.62 6.55 5.89
C ASP A 21 16.06 5.49 6.86
N LEU A 22 14.91 4.91 6.55
CA LEU A 22 14.28 3.84 7.32
C LEU A 22 14.94 2.46 7.07
N VAL A 23 15.77 2.34 6.04
CA VAL A 23 16.41 1.07 5.67
C VAL A 23 17.43 0.64 6.72
N SER A 24 17.19 -0.53 7.31
CA SER A 24 18.05 -1.13 8.33
C SER A 24 19.24 -1.90 7.73
N ALA A 25 19.05 -2.50 6.55
CA ALA A 25 20.09 -3.27 5.86
C ALA A 25 19.86 -3.35 4.34
N LEU A 26 20.92 -3.69 3.60
CA LEU A 26 20.84 -3.98 2.17
C LEU A 26 20.99 -5.48 1.91
N ALA A 27 20.16 -6.02 1.01
CA ALA A 27 20.28 -7.39 0.51
C ALA A 27 20.04 -7.41 -1.01
N PRO A 28 21.01 -6.95 -1.82
CA PRO A 28 20.79 -6.73 -3.25
C PRO A 28 20.31 -7.99 -3.97
N SER A 29 19.24 -7.83 -4.75
CA SER A 29 18.77 -8.84 -5.70
C SER A 29 19.35 -8.56 -7.10
N PRO A 30 19.80 -9.58 -7.84
CA PRO A 30 20.17 -9.42 -9.25
C PRO A 30 18.96 -9.33 -10.19
N ASN A 31 17.74 -9.62 -9.70
CA ASN A 31 16.53 -9.77 -10.52
C ASN A 31 15.86 -8.41 -10.74
N HIS A 32 16.49 -7.52 -11.53
CA HIS A 32 15.93 -6.21 -11.83
C HIS A 32 16.38 -5.71 -13.21
N GLY A 33 15.65 -4.72 -13.75
CA GLY A 33 15.95 -4.14 -15.06
C GLY A 33 15.76 -2.64 -15.11
N GLU A 34 15.82 -2.07 -16.31
CA GLU A 34 15.44 -0.67 -16.54
C GLU A 34 13.93 -0.48 -16.36
N ARG A 35 13.53 0.66 -15.78
CA ARG A 35 12.14 1.08 -15.79
C ARG A 35 11.73 1.50 -17.19
N LYS A 36 10.48 1.20 -17.55
CA LYS A 36 9.87 1.65 -18.81
C LYS A 36 8.91 2.83 -18.62
N SER A 37 8.60 3.16 -17.37
CA SER A 37 7.62 4.17 -16.98
C SER A 37 8.07 4.86 -15.69
N ALA A 38 7.54 6.06 -15.45
CA ALA A 38 7.68 6.72 -14.14
C ALA A 38 6.96 5.92 -13.05
N ILE A 39 7.45 6.07 -11.81
CA ILE A 39 6.81 5.49 -10.63
C ILE A 39 5.55 6.31 -10.36
N ASP A 40 4.41 5.62 -10.28
CA ASP A 40 3.13 6.23 -9.92
C ASP A 40 2.24 5.30 -9.07
N MET A 41 2.78 4.16 -8.62
CA MET A 41 2.08 3.16 -7.82
C MET A 41 2.95 2.59 -6.70
N LEU A 42 2.31 2.11 -5.65
CA LEU A 42 2.91 1.32 -4.58
C LEU A 42 2.12 0.02 -4.45
N VAL A 43 2.79 -1.14 -4.51
CA VAL A 43 2.15 -2.45 -4.42
C VAL A 43 2.66 -3.21 -3.21
N LEU A 44 1.74 -3.63 -2.35
CA LEU A 44 2.02 -4.41 -1.14
C LEU A 44 1.79 -5.90 -1.39
N HIS A 45 2.69 -6.69 -0.84
CA HIS A 45 2.74 -8.16 -0.94
C HIS A 45 2.89 -8.75 0.46
N TYR A 46 2.57 -10.03 0.60
CA TYR A 46 3.20 -10.85 1.63
C TYR A 46 4.19 -11.81 0.96
N THR A 47 5.17 -12.28 1.71
CA THR A 47 6.19 -13.19 1.17
C THR A 47 5.67 -14.60 0.87
N GLY A 48 4.72 -15.11 1.66
CA GLY A 48 4.17 -16.46 1.49
C GLY A 48 5.18 -17.52 1.92
N MET A 49 6.15 -17.12 2.74
CA MET A 49 7.27 -17.93 3.20
C MET A 49 7.27 -17.98 4.72
N THR A 50 7.72 -19.11 5.29
CA THR A 50 7.72 -19.34 6.74
C THR A 50 8.83 -18.61 7.50
N SER A 51 9.80 -18.00 6.81
CA SER A 51 10.82 -17.15 7.43
C SER A 51 11.29 -16.03 6.50
N ALA A 52 11.75 -14.93 7.10
CA ALA A 52 12.34 -13.79 6.40
C ALA A 52 13.59 -14.18 5.62
N GLU A 53 14.45 -15.03 6.19
CA GLU A 53 15.69 -15.49 5.54
C GLU A 53 15.40 -16.27 4.26
N ALA A 54 14.40 -17.15 4.30
CA ALA A 54 13.98 -17.91 3.13
C ALA A 54 13.42 -16.98 2.03
N ALA A 55 12.59 -16.00 2.42
CA ALA A 55 12.05 -15.01 1.49
C ALA A 55 13.18 -14.20 0.83
N ILE A 56 14.11 -13.65 1.61
CA ILE A 56 15.24 -12.86 1.10
C ILE A 56 16.15 -13.72 0.21
N ALA A 57 16.41 -14.98 0.59
CA ALA A 57 17.22 -15.88 -0.22
C ALA A 57 16.56 -16.16 -1.59
N LEU A 58 15.25 -16.39 -1.61
CA LEU A 58 14.49 -16.59 -2.87
C LEU A 58 14.53 -15.35 -3.75
N LEU A 59 14.27 -14.18 -3.18
CA LEU A 59 14.26 -12.89 -3.89
C LEU A 59 15.65 -12.50 -4.43
N ARG A 60 16.73 -13.12 -3.94
CA ARG A 60 18.10 -12.94 -4.45
C ARG A 60 18.55 -14.04 -5.40
N ASN A 61 17.77 -15.11 -5.56
CA ASN A 61 18.13 -16.21 -6.44
C ASN A 61 17.96 -15.78 -7.91
N PRO A 62 19.05 -15.73 -8.71
CA PRO A 62 18.97 -15.30 -10.11
C PRO A 62 18.10 -16.22 -10.99
N VAL A 63 17.86 -17.47 -10.56
CA VAL A 63 17.01 -18.43 -11.28
C VAL A 63 15.52 -18.21 -11.00
N ALA A 64 15.18 -17.59 -9.86
CA ALA A 64 13.79 -17.39 -9.46
C ALA A 64 13.12 -16.25 -10.23
N GLU A 65 13.90 -15.32 -10.80
CA GLU A 65 13.43 -14.17 -11.59
C GLU A 65 12.30 -13.38 -10.89
N VAL A 66 12.40 -13.25 -9.57
CA VAL A 66 11.50 -12.47 -8.72
C VAL A 66 12.32 -11.60 -7.75
N SER A 67 11.85 -10.39 -7.49
CA SER A 67 12.42 -9.47 -6.51
C SER A 67 11.39 -8.43 -6.08
N CYS A 68 11.68 -7.72 -5.01
CA CYS A 68 10.96 -6.52 -4.60
C CYS A 68 11.94 -5.39 -4.34
N HIS A 69 11.43 -4.20 -4.03
CA HIS A 69 12.29 -3.09 -3.62
C HIS A 69 12.64 -3.20 -2.14
N TYR A 70 11.65 -3.55 -1.31
CA TYR A 70 11.79 -3.64 0.14
C TYR A 70 11.18 -4.92 0.69
N VAL A 71 11.79 -5.44 1.76
CA VAL A 71 11.22 -6.47 2.63
C VAL A 71 11.08 -5.89 4.04
N VAL A 72 9.91 -6.02 4.66
CA VAL A 72 9.67 -5.60 6.06
C VAL A 72 9.51 -6.84 6.93
N LEU A 73 10.45 -7.03 7.85
CA LEU A 73 10.52 -8.19 8.76
C LEU A 73 9.52 -8.06 9.91
N GLU A 74 9.24 -9.17 10.58
CA GLU A 74 8.29 -9.24 11.70
C GLU A 74 8.66 -8.32 12.88
N ASP A 75 9.96 -8.05 13.06
CA ASP A 75 10.47 -7.14 14.09
C ASP A 75 10.38 -5.64 13.71
N GLY A 76 10.03 -5.34 12.46
CA GLY A 76 9.96 -3.99 11.89
C GLY A 76 11.21 -3.55 11.11
N SER A 77 12.28 -4.36 11.08
CA SER A 77 13.47 -4.07 10.28
C SER A 77 13.12 -4.02 8.79
N ILE A 78 13.70 -3.05 8.07
CA ILE A 78 13.46 -2.85 6.63
C ILE A 78 14.74 -3.21 5.88
N VAL A 79 14.62 -4.15 4.94
CA VAL A 79 15.71 -4.54 4.05
C VAL A 79 15.43 -4.03 2.65
N GLN A 80 16.35 -3.25 2.07
CA GLN A 80 16.23 -2.84 0.67
C GLN A 80 17.00 -3.80 -0.25
N MET A 81 16.34 -4.25 -1.32
CA MET A 81 16.85 -5.26 -2.24
C MET A 81 17.14 -4.71 -3.64
N VAL A 82 16.33 -3.76 -4.11
CA VAL A 82 16.49 -3.14 -5.44
C VAL A 82 16.36 -1.62 -5.27
N PRO A 83 17.27 -0.81 -5.84
CA PRO A 83 17.12 0.64 -5.86
C PRO A 83 15.81 1.04 -6.52
N GLU A 84 15.12 2.04 -6.00
CA GLU A 84 13.84 2.50 -6.53
C GLU A 84 13.97 3.05 -7.95
N ALA A 85 15.14 3.54 -8.37
CA ALA A 85 15.36 3.91 -9.77
C ALA A 85 15.27 2.73 -10.77
N ARG A 86 15.35 1.47 -10.28
CA ARG A 86 15.35 0.25 -11.08
C ARG A 86 14.01 -0.45 -11.01
N ARG A 87 13.68 -1.26 -12.03
CA ARG A 87 12.47 -2.08 -12.08
C ARG A 87 12.70 -3.41 -11.37
N ALA A 88 12.22 -3.55 -10.14
CA ALA A 88 12.11 -4.87 -9.49
C ALA A 88 11.03 -5.74 -10.17
N TRP A 89 11.07 -7.06 -9.96
CA TRP A 89 10.20 -8.03 -10.62
C TRP A 89 9.25 -8.68 -9.60
N HIS A 90 8.24 -7.94 -9.12
CA HIS A 90 7.34 -8.38 -8.05
C HIS A 90 5.90 -8.65 -8.52
N ALA A 91 5.37 -7.81 -9.41
CA ALA A 91 3.95 -7.81 -9.78
C ALA A 91 3.59 -8.83 -10.87
N GLY A 92 4.57 -9.33 -11.63
CA GLY A 92 4.32 -10.26 -12.77
C GLY A 92 3.32 -9.71 -13.80
N VAL A 93 2.52 -10.61 -14.40
CA VAL A 93 1.40 -10.24 -15.30
C VAL A 93 0.31 -9.56 -14.46
N SER A 94 0.15 -8.26 -14.65
CA SER A 94 -0.70 -7.40 -13.83
C SER A 94 -1.05 -6.11 -14.58
N SER A 95 -2.15 -5.47 -14.18
CA SER A 95 -2.61 -4.19 -14.73
C SER A 95 -3.41 -3.38 -13.71
N TRP A 96 -3.41 -2.05 -13.89
CA TRP A 96 -4.25 -1.13 -13.12
C TRP A 96 -4.60 0.08 -13.99
N GLU A 97 -5.88 0.49 -13.99
CA GLU A 97 -6.42 1.58 -14.81
C GLU A 97 -6.11 1.41 -16.32
N GLY A 98 -6.24 0.18 -16.82
CA GLY A 98 -6.01 -0.14 -18.24
C GLY A 98 -4.55 -0.07 -18.69
N ARG A 99 -3.62 0.01 -17.74
CA ARG A 99 -2.17 0.05 -18.00
C ARG A 99 -1.49 -1.18 -17.40
N ASP A 100 -0.77 -1.90 -18.25
CA ASP A 100 0.01 -3.08 -17.88
C ASP A 100 1.39 -2.71 -17.32
N ASP A 101 2.24 -3.73 -17.10
CA ASP A 101 3.61 -3.62 -16.60
C ASP A 101 3.74 -2.83 -15.29
N THR A 102 2.92 -3.23 -14.31
CA THR A 102 2.92 -2.68 -12.94
C THR A 102 4.32 -2.61 -12.35
N ASN A 103 5.20 -3.58 -12.62
CA ASN A 103 6.61 -3.56 -12.19
C ASN A 103 7.35 -2.26 -12.57
N SER A 104 7.17 -1.77 -13.80
CA SER A 104 7.84 -0.54 -14.25
C SER A 104 7.33 0.71 -13.52
N ARG A 105 6.05 0.68 -13.14
CA ARG A 105 5.31 1.81 -12.57
C ARG A 105 5.26 1.84 -11.05
N SER A 106 5.73 0.78 -10.39
CA SER A 106 5.55 0.64 -8.95
C SER A 106 6.84 0.44 -8.17
N ILE A 107 6.74 0.78 -6.90
CA ILE A 107 7.55 0.25 -5.82
C ILE A 107 6.81 -0.95 -5.22
N GLY A 108 7.55 -1.99 -4.86
CA GLY A 108 7.04 -3.26 -4.36
C GLY A 108 7.59 -3.54 -2.98
N ILE A 109 6.71 -3.74 -2.01
CA ILE A 109 7.06 -4.06 -0.62
C ILE A 109 6.56 -5.46 -0.29
N GLU A 110 7.49 -6.34 0.06
CA GLU A 110 7.22 -7.67 0.60
C GLU A 110 7.15 -7.60 2.13
N ILE A 111 6.01 -7.96 2.69
CA ILE A 111 5.82 -7.99 4.14
C ILE A 111 5.97 -9.43 4.60
N VAL A 112 6.91 -9.72 5.49
CA VAL A 112 7.13 -11.10 5.93
C VAL A 112 5.89 -11.61 6.65
N ASN A 113 5.18 -12.52 5.98
CA ASN A 113 4.01 -13.21 6.50
C ASN A 113 3.85 -14.51 5.68
N PRO A 114 3.62 -15.65 6.33
CA PRO A 114 3.52 -16.94 5.64
C PRO A 114 2.30 -17.07 4.73
N GLY A 115 1.32 -16.16 4.82
CA GLY A 115 0.19 -16.08 3.91
C GLY A 115 -0.80 -17.25 4.06
N HIS A 116 -1.75 -17.31 3.12
CA HIS A 116 -2.89 -18.23 3.14
C HIS A 116 -2.50 -19.72 3.27
N ASP A 117 -1.40 -20.12 2.63
CA ASP A 117 -0.98 -21.53 2.57
C ASP A 117 -0.33 -22.03 3.86
N ALA A 118 0.02 -21.12 4.79
CA ALA A 118 0.72 -21.43 6.03
C ALA A 118 0.14 -20.68 7.23
N GLY A 119 -1.19 -20.74 7.35
CA GLY A 119 -1.95 -20.33 8.55
C GLY A 119 -2.30 -18.85 8.63
N TYR A 120 -1.71 -18.02 7.77
CA TYR A 120 -1.99 -16.60 7.61
C TYR A 120 -2.21 -15.84 8.93
N PRO A 121 -1.18 -15.68 9.78
CA PRO A 121 -1.31 -14.97 11.05
C PRO A 121 -1.51 -13.48 10.81
N ASP A 122 -1.97 -12.78 11.85
CA ASP A 122 -2.04 -11.33 11.84
C ASP A 122 -0.62 -10.74 11.80
N PHE A 123 -0.48 -9.57 11.17
CA PHE A 123 0.79 -8.87 11.07
C PHE A 123 1.18 -8.23 12.42
N PRO A 124 2.41 -8.45 12.94
CA PRO A 124 2.86 -7.82 14.16
C PRO A 124 2.78 -6.29 14.12
N GLU A 125 2.43 -5.67 15.24
CA GLU A 125 2.25 -4.21 15.31
C GLU A 125 3.53 -3.42 14.92
N ARG A 126 4.71 -3.90 15.32
CA ARG A 126 6.00 -3.28 14.95
C ARG A 126 6.24 -3.33 13.44
N GLN A 127 5.92 -4.45 12.81
CA GLN A 127 5.98 -4.61 11.36
C GLN A 127 5.03 -3.62 10.68
N LEU A 128 3.76 -3.57 11.12
CA LEU A 128 2.76 -2.66 10.56
C LEU A 128 3.14 -1.18 10.65
N ARG A 129 3.67 -0.75 11.80
CA ARG A 129 4.17 0.63 11.97
C ARG A 129 5.31 0.94 10.99
N SER A 130 6.20 -0.01 10.76
CA SER A 130 7.33 0.14 9.84
C SER A 130 6.87 0.16 8.38
N VAL A 131 5.90 -0.70 8.02
CA VAL A 131 5.22 -0.66 6.71
C VAL A 131 4.58 0.70 6.49
N ALA A 132 3.81 1.23 7.46
CA ALA A 132 3.15 2.53 7.31
C ALA A 132 4.15 3.68 7.15
N ALA A 133 5.21 3.71 7.96
CA ALA A 133 6.27 4.71 7.85
C ALA A 133 6.97 4.67 6.47
N LEU A 134 7.34 3.46 6.01
CA LEU A 134 7.98 3.26 4.72
C LEU A 134 7.04 3.64 3.56
N CYS A 135 5.78 3.23 3.60
CA CYS A 135 4.81 3.59 2.56
C CYS A 135 4.62 5.10 2.48
N ARG A 136 4.53 5.80 3.62
CA ARG A 136 4.37 7.26 3.66
C ARG A 136 5.58 7.96 3.06
N ASP A 137 6.78 7.51 3.39
CA ASP A 137 8.02 8.02 2.80
C ASP A 137 8.04 7.86 1.27
N ILE A 138 7.75 6.65 0.77
CA ILE A 138 7.70 6.36 -0.67
C ILE A 138 6.62 7.20 -1.39
N VAL A 139 5.41 7.23 -0.84
CA VAL A 139 4.28 7.99 -1.40
C VAL A 139 4.63 9.47 -1.50
N THR A 140 5.28 10.03 -0.50
CA THR A 140 5.72 11.44 -0.49
C THR A 140 6.81 11.68 -1.54
N ARG A 141 7.87 10.87 -1.57
CA ARG A 141 9.00 11.05 -2.50
C ARG A 141 8.60 10.92 -3.97
N HIS A 142 7.65 10.02 -4.27
CA HIS A 142 7.19 9.76 -5.64
C HIS A 142 5.87 10.42 -6.00
N HIS A 143 5.24 11.16 -5.09
CA HIS A 143 3.93 11.79 -5.29
C HIS A 143 2.87 10.78 -5.76
N ILE A 144 2.86 9.59 -5.14
CA ILE A 144 1.93 8.50 -5.51
C ILE A 144 0.53 8.86 -4.99
N ARG A 145 -0.44 8.88 -5.90
CA ARG A 145 -1.84 9.16 -5.56
C ARG A 145 -2.39 8.09 -4.60
N ALA A 146 -3.21 8.49 -3.63
CA ALA A 146 -3.68 7.58 -2.58
C ALA A 146 -4.38 6.31 -3.12
N ASP A 147 -5.16 6.41 -4.19
CA ASP A 147 -5.85 5.28 -4.83
C ASP A 147 -4.93 4.41 -5.72
N ARG A 148 -3.61 4.64 -5.66
CA ARG A 148 -2.56 3.85 -6.31
C ARG A 148 -1.61 3.20 -5.32
N VAL A 149 -1.99 3.15 -4.04
CA VAL A 149 -1.44 2.22 -3.06
C VAL A 149 -2.33 0.98 -3.04
N LEU A 150 -1.81 -0.13 -3.55
CA LEU A 150 -2.61 -1.29 -3.97
C LEU A 150 -2.10 -2.60 -3.37
N ALA A 151 -2.99 -3.57 -3.26
CA ALA A 151 -2.63 -4.96 -3.06
C ALA A 151 -2.08 -5.57 -4.35
N HIS A 152 -1.26 -6.61 -4.26
CA HIS A 152 -0.94 -7.42 -5.43
C HIS A 152 -2.19 -8.09 -6.01
N SER A 153 -3.12 -8.50 -5.16
CA SER A 153 -4.43 -9.03 -5.57
C SER A 153 -5.28 -8.02 -6.36
N ASP A 154 -5.06 -6.71 -6.19
CA ASP A 154 -5.80 -5.70 -6.96
C ASP A 154 -5.34 -5.63 -8.42
N VAL A 155 -4.03 -5.69 -8.61
CA VAL A 155 -3.40 -5.57 -9.93
C VAL A 155 -3.30 -6.91 -10.67
N ALA A 156 -3.45 -8.03 -9.97
CA ALA A 156 -3.49 -9.37 -10.54
C ALA A 156 -4.59 -10.26 -9.93
N PRO A 157 -5.88 -9.87 -10.08
CA PRO A 157 -6.99 -10.69 -9.63
C PRO A 157 -6.93 -12.10 -10.22
N GLY A 158 -7.36 -13.11 -9.45
CA GLY A 158 -7.37 -14.53 -9.84
C GLY A 158 -6.01 -15.23 -9.72
N ARG A 159 -4.90 -14.50 -9.83
CA ARG A 159 -3.54 -15.07 -9.65
C ARG A 159 -2.99 -14.86 -8.24
N LYS A 160 -3.38 -13.78 -7.57
CA LYS A 160 -2.77 -13.31 -6.32
C LYS A 160 -3.81 -13.01 -5.25
N GLN A 161 -3.43 -13.23 -4.00
CA GLN A 161 -4.27 -13.05 -2.82
C GLN A 161 -3.67 -12.05 -1.83
N ASP A 162 -2.39 -11.71 -2.01
CA ASP A 162 -1.59 -10.88 -1.11
C ASP A 162 -1.90 -9.37 -1.24
N PRO A 163 -1.73 -8.60 -0.15
CA PRO A 163 -1.33 -9.03 1.20
C PRO A 163 -2.50 -9.64 2.01
N GLY A 164 -3.67 -9.77 1.40
CA GLY A 164 -4.88 -10.44 1.89
C GLY A 164 -5.71 -9.65 2.90
N GLU A 165 -6.82 -10.24 3.33
CA GLU A 165 -7.84 -9.59 4.17
C GLU A 165 -7.41 -9.31 5.62
N LYS A 166 -6.32 -9.92 6.10
CA LYS A 166 -5.76 -9.60 7.41
C LYS A 166 -4.86 -8.37 7.38
N PHE A 167 -4.45 -7.90 6.20
CA PHE A 167 -3.69 -6.66 6.12
C PHE A 167 -4.60 -5.47 6.48
N PRO A 168 -4.22 -4.63 7.46
CA PRO A 168 -5.09 -3.59 8.00
C PRO A 168 -5.02 -2.30 7.16
N TRP A 169 -5.67 -2.29 5.99
CA TRP A 169 -5.71 -1.13 5.09
C TRP A 169 -6.19 0.17 5.75
N GLU A 170 -7.17 0.09 6.65
CA GLU A 170 -7.67 1.24 7.42
C GLU A 170 -6.58 1.85 8.34
N PHE A 171 -5.72 1.03 8.94
CA PHE A 171 -4.59 1.52 9.73
C PHE A 171 -3.61 2.31 8.86
N LEU A 172 -3.35 1.82 7.64
CA LEU A 172 -2.48 2.48 6.68
C LEU A 172 -3.08 3.83 6.22
N HIS A 173 -4.39 3.84 5.96
CA HIS A 173 -5.12 5.06 5.61
C HIS A 173 -5.06 6.13 6.71
N HIS A 174 -5.29 5.75 7.97
CA HIS A 174 -5.16 6.67 9.11
C HIS A 174 -3.73 7.19 9.30
N ALA A 175 -2.71 6.47 8.80
CA ALA A 175 -1.33 6.95 8.76
C ALA A 175 -1.04 7.90 7.57
N GLY A 176 -2.06 8.28 6.80
CA GLY A 176 -1.95 9.16 5.63
C GLY A 176 -1.58 8.45 4.34
N VAL A 177 -1.77 7.12 4.26
CA VAL A 177 -1.34 6.31 3.12
C VAL A 177 -2.50 5.49 2.57
N GLY A 178 -2.76 5.62 1.27
CA GLY A 178 -3.74 4.80 0.58
C GLY A 178 -5.16 5.36 0.63
N HIS A 179 -5.97 4.97 -0.35
CA HIS A 179 -7.38 5.35 -0.44
C HIS A 179 -8.26 4.32 0.27
N HIS A 180 -9.13 4.76 1.17
CA HIS A 180 -9.98 3.87 1.94
C HIS A 180 -11.29 4.57 2.33
N VAL A 181 -12.34 3.78 2.51
CA VAL A 181 -13.61 4.19 3.12
C VAL A 181 -14.05 3.10 4.08
N HIS A 182 -14.84 3.44 5.09
CA HIS A 182 -15.45 2.42 5.93
C HIS A 182 -16.34 1.49 5.10
N GLU A 183 -16.20 0.18 5.31
CA GLU A 183 -17.05 -0.78 4.63
C GLU A 183 -18.53 -0.57 4.97
N ALA A 184 -19.39 -0.62 3.95
CA ALA A 184 -20.82 -0.49 4.16
C ALA A 184 -21.37 -1.66 4.98
N PRO A 185 -22.38 -1.44 5.86
CA PRO A 185 -22.94 -2.50 6.68
C PRO A 185 -23.56 -3.62 5.83
N LYS A 186 -23.49 -4.85 6.33
CA LYS A 186 -24.18 -5.98 5.71
C LYS A 186 -25.69 -5.75 5.79
N GLY A 187 -26.40 -5.99 4.70
CA GLY A 187 -27.84 -5.82 4.61
C GLY A 187 -28.47 -6.86 3.69
N GLY A 188 -29.79 -7.00 3.79
CA GLY A 188 -30.55 -7.81 2.84
C GLY A 188 -30.67 -7.12 1.49
N GLY A 189 -30.92 -7.89 0.42
CA GLY A 189 -31.13 -7.34 -0.91
C GLY A 189 -30.68 -8.31 -2.00
N ARG A 190 -30.72 -7.82 -3.23
CA ARG A 190 -30.17 -8.55 -4.38
C ARG A 190 -28.65 -8.59 -4.27
N PHE A 191 -28.08 -9.76 -4.51
CA PHE A 191 -26.65 -9.97 -4.69
C PHE A 191 -26.40 -10.50 -6.10
N PHE A 192 -25.13 -10.48 -6.53
CA PHE A 192 -24.69 -11.11 -7.78
C PHE A 192 -23.61 -12.14 -7.49
N MET A 193 -23.72 -13.29 -8.12
CA MET A 193 -22.77 -14.40 -7.99
C MET A 193 -22.56 -15.12 -9.32
N MET A 194 -21.64 -16.08 -9.33
CA MET A 194 -21.31 -16.89 -10.50
C MET A 194 -22.56 -17.38 -11.27
N GLY A 195 -22.62 -17.07 -12.56
CA GLY A 195 -23.72 -17.44 -13.45
C GLY A 195 -24.84 -16.39 -13.60
N ASP A 196 -24.89 -15.37 -12.74
CA ASP A 196 -25.80 -14.24 -12.94
C ASP A 196 -25.43 -13.45 -14.21
N SER A 197 -26.42 -12.81 -14.83
CA SER A 197 -26.19 -12.01 -16.03
C SER A 197 -27.19 -10.87 -16.21
N GLY A 198 -26.86 -9.95 -17.13
CA GLY A 198 -27.69 -8.82 -17.53
C GLY A 198 -27.10 -7.46 -17.14
N GLN A 199 -27.88 -6.41 -17.40
CA GLN A 199 -27.46 -5.01 -17.19
C GLN A 199 -26.94 -4.70 -15.77
N PRO A 200 -27.51 -5.25 -14.68
CA PRO A 200 -26.96 -4.99 -13.34
C PRO A 200 -25.54 -5.55 -13.14
N VAL A 201 -25.22 -6.71 -13.73
CA VAL A 201 -23.86 -7.27 -13.69
C VAL A 201 -22.91 -6.43 -14.53
N ALA A 202 -23.34 -6.00 -15.72
CA ALA A 202 -22.55 -5.10 -16.55
C ALA A 202 -22.23 -3.77 -15.83
N ALA A 203 -23.19 -3.23 -15.07
CA ALA A 203 -22.99 -2.02 -14.28
C ALA A 203 -21.98 -2.23 -13.14
N LEU A 204 -22.02 -3.37 -12.44
CA LEU A 204 -21.01 -3.74 -11.44
C LEU A 204 -19.61 -3.82 -12.06
N GLN A 205 -19.48 -4.54 -13.18
CA GLN A 205 -18.21 -4.66 -13.90
C GLN A 205 -17.68 -3.29 -14.33
N ALA A 206 -18.56 -2.43 -14.83
CA ALA A 206 -18.20 -1.07 -15.22
C ALA A 206 -17.72 -0.22 -14.03
N MET A 207 -18.32 -0.36 -12.83
CA MET A 207 -17.85 0.33 -11.62
C MET A 207 -16.48 -0.18 -11.16
N LEU A 208 -16.25 -1.50 -11.19
CA LEU A 208 -14.95 -2.09 -10.85
C LEU A 208 -13.86 -1.63 -11.83
N ALA A 209 -14.17 -1.64 -13.14
CA ALA A 209 -13.28 -1.13 -14.18
C ALA A 209 -13.03 0.37 -14.04
N LEU A 210 -14.07 1.16 -13.71
CA LEU A 210 -13.94 2.60 -13.43
C LEU A 210 -13.03 2.86 -12.24
N TYR A 211 -13.07 2.03 -11.20
CA TYR A 211 -12.18 2.17 -10.05
C TYR A 211 -10.72 1.86 -10.40
N GLY A 212 -10.47 0.83 -11.21
CA GLY A 212 -9.13 0.56 -11.74
C GLY A 212 -8.87 -0.90 -12.11
N TYR A 213 -9.74 -1.83 -11.73
CA TYR A 213 -9.55 -3.25 -12.00
C TYR A 213 -9.58 -3.55 -13.50
N GLY A 214 -8.67 -4.40 -13.97
CA GLY A 214 -8.67 -4.91 -15.35
C GLY A 214 -9.80 -5.92 -15.61
N LEU A 215 -11.04 -5.46 -15.70
CA LEU A 215 -12.23 -6.30 -15.87
C LEU A 215 -13.04 -5.92 -17.11
N PRO A 216 -13.21 -6.82 -18.10
CA PRO A 216 -14.10 -6.59 -19.23
C PRO A 216 -15.58 -6.53 -18.80
N VAL A 217 -16.36 -5.66 -19.46
CA VAL A 217 -17.81 -5.56 -19.24
C VAL A 217 -18.54 -6.52 -20.16
N THR A 218 -18.74 -7.75 -19.70
CA THR A 218 -19.42 -8.83 -20.44
C THR A 218 -20.91 -8.91 -20.14
N GLY A 219 -21.34 -8.38 -18.99
CA GLY A 219 -22.69 -8.57 -18.46
C GLY A 219 -22.97 -9.96 -17.92
N VAL A 220 -21.94 -10.80 -17.76
CA VAL A 220 -22.02 -12.14 -17.16
C VAL A 220 -21.09 -12.18 -15.96
N TYR A 221 -21.59 -12.68 -14.83
CA TYR A 221 -20.81 -12.84 -13.61
C TYR A 221 -20.02 -14.14 -13.74
N ASP A 222 -18.88 -14.04 -14.41
CA ASP A 222 -17.94 -15.11 -14.71
C ASP A 222 -16.83 -15.20 -13.65
N GLU A 223 -15.87 -16.11 -13.88
CA GLU A 223 -14.69 -16.31 -13.02
C GLU A 223 -13.89 -15.02 -12.84
N ALA A 224 -13.66 -14.26 -13.92
CA ALA A 224 -12.96 -12.98 -13.85
C ALA A 224 -13.69 -11.98 -12.95
N THR A 225 -15.02 -11.90 -13.04
CA THR A 225 -15.84 -11.04 -12.19
C THR A 225 -15.77 -11.48 -10.73
N HIS A 226 -15.89 -12.78 -10.47
CA HIS A 226 -15.76 -13.35 -9.13
C HIS A 226 -14.40 -13.04 -8.50
N ASP A 227 -13.31 -13.21 -9.25
CA ASP A 227 -11.96 -12.98 -8.79
C ASP A 227 -11.69 -11.50 -8.47
N VAL A 228 -12.18 -10.59 -9.31
CA VAL A 228 -12.10 -9.15 -9.06
C VAL A 228 -12.91 -8.75 -7.83
N VAL A 229 -14.13 -9.27 -7.68
CA VAL A 229 -14.94 -9.00 -6.49
C VAL A 229 -14.27 -9.55 -5.22
N THR A 230 -13.66 -10.73 -5.29
CA THR A 230 -12.90 -11.30 -4.18
C THR A 230 -11.70 -10.43 -3.81
N ALA A 231 -10.91 -9.98 -4.79
CA ALA A 231 -9.78 -9.07 -4.56
C ALA A 231 -10.24 -7.74 -3.94
N PHE A 232 -11.29 -7.14 -4.49
CA PHE A 232 -11.91 -5.93 -3.95
C PHE A 232 -12.35 -6.09 -2.49
N GLN A 233 -12.99 -7.21 -2.15
CA GLN A 233 -13.40 -7.50 -0.78
C GLN A 233 -12.19 -7.63 0.16
N ARG A 234 -11.11 -8.31 -0.24
CA ARG A 234 -9.88 -8.42 0.56
C ARG A 234 -9.28 -7.06 0.92
N HIS A 235 -9.40 -6.07 0.04
CA HIS A 235 -8.87 -4.73 0.29
C HIS A 235 -9.88 -3.88 1.09
N PHE A 236 -11.11 -3.76 0.59
CA PHE A 236 -12.04 -2.70 1.01
C PHE A 236 -13.27 -3.18 1.79
N ARG A 237 -13.58 -4.48 1.78
CA ARG A 237 -14.76 -5.06 2.45
C ARG A 237 -14.38 -6.40 3.09
N ARG A 238 -13.59 -6.33 4.17
CA ARG A 238 -12.88 -7.47 4.76
C ARG A 238 -13.75 -8.34 5.66
N SER A 239 -14.90 -7.83 6.11
CA SER A 239 -15.79 -8.62 6.97
C SER A 239 -16.44 -9.84 6.30
N GLN A 240 -16.33 -9.97 4.97
CA GLN A 240 -16.61 -11.21 4.25
C GLN A 240 -16.07 -11.11 2.82
N VAL A 241 -15.22 -12.08 2.52
CA VAL A 241 -14.51 -12.25 1.24
C VAL A 241 -14.99 -13.58 0.65
N ASP A 242 -16.01 -13.51 -0.18
CA ASP A 242 -16.68 -14.70 -0.75
C ASP A 242 -16.91 -14.60 -2.26
N GLY A 243 -16.46 -13.50 -2.88
CA GLY A 243 -16.62 -13.28 -4.31
C GLY A 243 -18.07 -13.07 -4.73
N VAL A 244 -18.99 -12.82 -3.79
CA VAL A 244 -20.40 -12.49 -4.04
C VAL A 244 -20.59 -10.98 -3.87
N ALA A 245 -21.05 -10.31 -4.91
CA ALA A 245 -21.31 -8.87 -4.87
C ALA A 245 -22.68 -8.59 -4.23
N ASP A 246 -22.68 -8.51 -2.90
CA ASP A 246 -23.81 -8.07 -2.10
C ASP A 246 -23.96 -6.53 -2.06
N GLY A 247 -25.03 -6.04 -1.43
CA GLY A 247 -25.28 -4.60 -1.31
C GLY A 247 -24.18 -3.84 -0.56
N SER A 248 -23.49 -4.50 0.38
CA SER A 248 -22.35 -3.94 1.11
C SER A 248 -21.17 -3.72 0.15
N THR A 249 -20.82 -4.73 -0.64
CA THR A 249 -19.76 -4.67 -1.67
C THR A 249 -20.01 -3.55 -2.67
N ILE A 250 -21.24 -3.46 -3.21
CA ILE A 250 -21.61 -2.45 -4.21
C ILE A 250 -21.58 -1.04 -3.61
N LEU A 251 -22.08 -0.86 -2.39
CA LEU A 251 -22.09 0.45 -1.74
C LEU A 251 -20.69 0.92 -1.34
N THR A 252 -19.84 0.02 -0.83
CA THR A 252 -18.43 0.31 -0.57
C THR A 252 -17.72 0.77 -1.85
N LEU A 253 -17.90 0.04 -2.96
CA LEU A 253 -17.31 0.40 -4.25
C LEU A 253 -17.78 1.79 -4.72
N ARG A 254 -19.08 2.07 -4.62
CA ARG A 254 -19.64 3.38 -4.97
C ARG A 254 -19.04 4.50 -4.13
N ASN A 255 -18.88 4.29 -2.82
CA ASN A 255 -18.31 5.27 -1.92
C ASN A 255 -16.83 5.51 -2.24
N LEU A 256 -16.07 4.47 -2.55
CA LEU A 256 -14.67 4.60 -3.00
C LEU A 256 -14.55 5.42 -4.27
N ILE A 257 -15.38 5.14 -5.28
CA ILE A 257 -15.41 5.90 -6.53
C ILE A 257 -15.73 7.38 -6.26
N GLY A 258 -16.71 7.66 -5.39
CA GLY A 258 -17.10 9.03 -5.04
C GLY A 258 -16.07 9.78 -4.20
N ALA A 259 -15.17 9.08 -3.52
CA ALA A 259 -14.14 9.67 -2.67
C ALA A 259 -12.74 9.67 -3.32
N ARG A 260 -12.61 9.27 -4.59
CA ARG A 260 -11.30 9.23 -5.26
C ARG A 260 -10.64 10.60 -5.26
N PRO A 261 -9.31 10.67 -5.04
CA PRO A 261 -8.58 11.92 -5.18
C PRO A 261 -8.67 12.43 -6.62
N GLU A 262 -8.91 13.73 -6.78
CA GLU A 262 -8.92 14.37 -8.11
C GLU A 262 -7.51 14.34 -8.74
N ASP A 263 -7.45 14.30 -10.06
CA ASP A 263 -6.20 14.40 -10.80
C ASP A 263 -5.58 15.79 -10.58
N GLY A 264 -4.52 15.87 -9.77
CA GLY A 264 -3.76 17.09 -9.54
C GLY A 264 -4.06 17.84 -8.24
N ALA A 265 -4.84 17.28 -7.31
CA ALA A 265 -4.95 17.84 -5.96
C ALA A 265 -3.67 17.54 -5.15
N GLU A 266 -2.80 18.55 -5.00
CA GLU A 266 -1.72 18.52 -4.02
C GLU A 266 -2.34 18.29 -2.62
N HIS A 267 -1.78 17.33 -1.88
CA HIS A 267 -2.22 17.04 -0.51
C HIS A 267 -1.89 18.23 0.40
N ASP A 268 -2.84 19.15 0.54
CA ASP A 268 -2.79 20.17 1.58
C ASP A 268 -3.17 19.48 2.91
N HIS A 269 -2.14 19.11 3.68
CA HIS A 269 -2.35 18.62 5.04
C HIS A 269 -2.82 19.78 5.92
N PRO A 270 -3.85 19.60 6.75
CA PRO A 270 -4.24 20.65 7.68
C PRO A 270 -3.09 20.88 8.66
N HIS A 271 -2.49 22.06 8.58
CA HIS A 271 -1.62 22.58 9.62
C HIS A 271 -2.44 22.71 10.91
N ASP A 272 -2.06 21.97 11.94
CA ASP A 272 -2.52 22.21 13.30
C ASP A 272 -2.17 23.67 13.66
N HIS A 273 -3.20 24.50 13.78
CA HIS A 273 -3.07 25.83 14.34
C HIS A 273 -2.92 25.71 15.86
N ASP A 274 -1.68 25.82 16.34
CA ASP A 274 -1.42 26.17 17.73
C ASP A 274 -2.11 27.50 18.05
N HIS A 275 -3.02 27.45 19.01
CA HIS A 275 -3.61 28.63 19.64
C HIS A 275 -2.64 29.19 20.69
N ASP A 276 -1.82 30.16 20.29
CA ASP A 276 -1.24 31.11 21.23
C ASP A 276 -2.21 32.30 21.40
N HIS A 277 -2.82 32.38 22.58
CA HIS A 277 -3.53 33.56 23.07
C HIS A 277 -2.52 34.47 23.78
N ASP A 278 -2.04 35.50 23.09
CA ASP A 278 -1.53 36.71 23.73
C ASP A 278 -2.53 37.84 23.50
N HIS A 279 -3.09 38.36 24.58
CA HIS A 279 -3.86 39.60 24.63
C HIS A 279 -3.08 40.61 25.46
N ASP A 280 -2.26 41.40 24.78
CA ASP A 280 -1.81 42.71 25.25
C ASP A 280 -2.70 43.79 24.61
N HIS A 281 -3.47 44.50 25.44
CA HIS A 281 -4.04 45.79 25.08
C HIS A 281 -3.68 46.82 26.14
N ASP A 282 -2.64 47.58 25.80
CA ASP A 282 -2.36 48.92 26.28
C ASP A 282 -3.58 49.82 26.11
N HIS A 283 -4.03 50.46 27.19
CA HIS A 283 -4.70 51.74 27.11
C HIS A 283 -4.08 52.73 28.10
N ASP A 284 -3.35 53.65 27.46
CA ASP A 284 -2.66 54.80 27.98
C ASP A 284 -3.67 55.94 28.22
N HIS A 285 -3.72 56.53 29.42
CA HIS A 285 -4.15 57.92 29.61
C HIS A 285 -3.60 58.53 30.92
N PRO A 286 -2.90 59.69 30.85
CA PRO A 286 -2.39 60.38 32.03
C PRO A 286 -3.24 61.59 32.45
N HIS A 287 -3.12 61.93 33.74
CA HIS A 287 -3.08 63.29 34.35
C HIS A 287 -4.03 63.56 35.54
N GLY A 288 -3.40 64.12 36.59
CA GLY A 288 -4.00 64.95 37.65
C GLY A 288 -4.42 64.12 38.87
N GLY A 289 -3.94 64.33 40.08
CA GLY A 289 -3.29 65.46 40.73
C GLY A 289 -3.66 65.38 42.21
N CYS A 290 -2.66 65.43 43.10
CA CYS A 290 -2.86 65.41 44.55
C CYS A 290 -3.78 66.54 45.04
N THR A 291 -4.56 66.30 46.10
CA THR A 291 -4.62 67.13 47.33
C THR A 291 -5.46 66.47 48.43
N HIS A 292 -5.11 66.80 49.66
CA HIS A 292 -5.51 66.21 50.94
C HIS A 292 -6.96 66.46 51.37
N GLY A 293 -7.44 65.63 52.31
CA GLY A 293 -8.64 65.83 53.13
C GLY A 293 -9.05 64.56 53.84
#